data_AF-A0A8U0IGZ8-F1
#
_entry.id   AF-A0A8U0IGZ8-F1
#
_cell.length_a   1.000
_cell.length_b   1.000
_cell.length_c   1.000
_cell.angle_alpha   90.00
_cell.angle_beta   90.00
_cell.angle_gamma   90.00
#
_symmetry.space_group_name_H-M   'P 1'
#
loop_
_entity.id
_entity.type
_entity.pdbx_description
1 polymer ?
#
loop_
_entity_poly.entity_id
_entity_poly.type
_entity_poly.pdbx_seq_one_letter_code
_entity_poly.pdbx_strand_id
1 'polypeptide(L)'
;MTSDEDTTREEPLILHCFADYGTESEVLSDFGNVIRVGIGPKDTNQSTPVKADAHIKDKEWDLPIKDGVTFDLGVFHPVCSRWAATTSISGDPDEHENMIPSARILAEKYCDHHIIENVPRAPLNEPVVLNGRMFGMPIEYERAFETSFNVPQPPREKRLLTTDGPSEKAETSSFFFSERSREWWAAVKNYSPRPYPKSHIAKNAIPAPFIYYLVRMWLMVYEDEHGISEGRVDYSDYDERMDTKRKSEDNRQLDEF
;
A
#
# COMPACT_ATOMS: atom_id res chain seq x y z
N MET A 1 -13.11 42.93 -2.87
CA MET A 1 -13.24 42.07 -1.68
C MET A 1 -14.22 40.97 -2.03
N THR A 2 -13.70 39.91 -2.60
CA THR A 2 -14.39 38.64 -2.77
C THR A 2 -13.44 37.65 -2.12
N SER A 3 -13.91 37.10 -1.01
CA SER A 3 -13.25 36.09 -0.21
C SER A 3 -12.74 34.97 -1.11
N ASP A 4 -11.44 34.72 -1.05
CA ASP A 4 -10.88 33.45 -1.46
C ASP A 4 -11.61 32.37 -0.65
N GLU A 5 -12.44 31.59 -1.34
CA GLU A 5 -13.01 30.37 -0.78
C GLU A 5 -11.83 29.47 -0.43
N ASP A 6 -11.69 29.22 0.86
CA ASP A 6 -10.81 28.21 1.45
C ASP A 6 -11.14 26.85 0.81
N THR A 7 -10.44 26.50 -0.27
CA THR A 7 -10.57 25.22 -0.97
C THR A 7 -9.72 24.15 -0.31
N THR A 8 -9.74 24.07 1.02
CA THR A 8 -9.20 22.90 1.72
C THR A 8 -10.12 21.73 1.41
N ARG A 9 -9.66 20.78 0.59
CA ARG A 9 -10.41 19.55 0.29
C ARG A 9 -10.65 18.82 1.62
N GLU A 10 -11.90 18.47 1.92
CA GLU A 10 -12.26 17.73 3.16
C GLU A 10 -11.62 16.33 3.22
N GLU A 11 -11.27 15.74 2.08
CA GLU A 11 -10.69 14.40 1.98
C GLU A 11 -9.52 14.36 0.99
N PRO A 12 -8.47 13.56 1.26
CA PRO A 12 -7.36 13.38 0.33
C PRO A 12 -7.83 12.85 -1.03
N LEU A 13 -7.12 13.23 -2.10
CA LEU A 13 -7.30 12.72 -3.45
C LEU A 13 -6.18 11.74 -3.80
N ILE A 14 -6.56 10.51 -4.18
CA ILE A 14 -5.62 9.41 -4.41
C ILE A 14 -5.65 8.99 -5.88
N LEU A 15 -4.49 8.97 -6.53
CA LEU A 15 -4.32 8.42 -7.89
C LEU A 15 -3.87 6.95 -7.80
N HIS A 16 -4.64 6.04 -8.39
CA HIS A 16 -4.30 4.62 -8.42
C HIS A 16 -4.11 4.12 -9.85
N CYS A 17 -2.87 3.85 -10.26
CA CYS A 17 -2.52 3.54 -11.65
C CYS A 17 -2.16 2.06 -11.85
N PHE A 18 -2.30 1.61 -13.11
CA PHE A 18 -2.11 0.21 -13.52
C PHE A 18 -3.09 -0.76 -12.86
N ALA A 19 -4.31 -0.28 -12.61
CA ALA A 19 -5.24 -0.92 -11.69
C ALA A 19 -6.56 -1.29 -12.37
N ASP A 20 -6.54 -2.22 -13.32
CA ASP A 20 -7.75 -2.60 -14.07
C ASP A 20 -8.88 -3.16 -13.17
N TYR A 21 -8.55 -4.01 -12.20
CA TYR A 21 -9.55 -4.50 -11.23
C TYR A 21 -9.69 -3.57 -10.03
N GLY A 22 -8.66 -2.77 -9.71
CA GLY A 22 -8.72 -1.82 -8.62
C GLY A 22 -8.99 -2.44 -7.27
N THR A 23 -8.55 -3.66 -7.05
CA THR A 23 -8.77 -4.40 -5.80
C THR A 23 -8.31 -3.60 -4.58
N GLU A 24 -7.12 -3.02 -4.66
CA GLU A 24 -6.52 -2.19 -3.61
C GLU A 24 -7.29 -0.88 -3.40
N SER A 25 -8.07 -0.43 -4.39
CA SER A 25 -8.92 0.77 -4.25
C SER A 25 -10.06 0.56 -3.26
N GLU A 26 -10.45 -0.68 -2.94
CA GLU A 26 -11.39 -0.92 -1.84
C GLU A 26 -10.85 -0.35 -0.54
N VAL A 27 -9.55 -0.57 -0.29
CA VAL A 27 -8.86 -0.10 0.92
C VAL A 27 -8.53 1.39 0.81
N LEU A 28 -8.03 1.83 -0.35
CA LEU A 28 -7.66 3.25 -0.52
C LEU A 28 -8.88 4.18 -0.38
N SER A 29 -10.07 3.72 -0.77
CA SER A 29 -11.30 4.52 -0.64
C SER A 29 -11.73 4.75 0.82
N ASP A 30 -11.17 4.00 1.79
CA ASP A 30 -11.39 4.28 3.22
C ASP A 30 -10.65 5.56 3.67
N PHE A 31 -9.70 6.07 2.87
CA PHE A 31 -8.80 7.17 3.24
C PHE A 31 -8.86 8.39 2.33
N GLY A 32 -9.65 8.34 1.26
CA GLY A 32 -9.77 9.45 0.33
C GLY A 32 -10.50 9.10 -0.96
N ASN A 33 -10.66 10.11 -1.79
CA ASN A 33 -11.30 10.00 -3.09
C ASN A 33 -10.33 9.36 -4.10
N VAL A 34 -10.62 8.15 -4.56
CA VAL A 34 -9.73 7.40 -5.45
C VAL A 34 -10.11 7.58 -6.92
N ILE A 35 -9.21 8.16 -7.71
CA ILE A 35 -9.24 8.12 -9.17
C ILE A 35 -8.32 7.00 -9.64
N ARG A 36 -8.89 6.04 -10.35
CA ARG A 36 -8.18 4.83 -10.78
C ARG A 36 -7.98 4.77 -12.27
N VAL A 37 -6.74 4.59 -12.71
CA VAL A 37 -6.37 4.49 -14.13
C VAL A 37 -6.05 3.05 -14.51
N GLY A 38 -6.67 2.58 -15.59
CA GLY A 38 -6.38 1.28 -16.21
C GLY A 38 -6.68 1.28 -17.71
N ILE A 39 -6.12 0.32 -18.44
CA ILE A 39 -6.36 0.15 -19.88
C ILE A 39 -7.77 -0.43 -20.11
N GLY A 40 -8.26 -1.26 -19.19
CA GLY A 40 -9.56 -1.89 -19.24
C GLY A 40 -10.23 -1.96 -17.88
N PRO A 41 -10.45 -0.80 -17.20
CA PRO A 41 -10.89 -0.79 -15.82
C PRO A 41 -12.27 -1.42 -15.69
N LYS A 42 -12.42 -2.23 -14.65
CA LYS A 42 -13.68 -2.87 -14.26
C LYS A 42 -14.31 -2.06 -13.15
N ASP A 43 -15.60 -1.79 -13.28
CA ASP A 43 -16.39 -1.15 -12.24
C ASP A 43 -16.75 -2.19 -11.17
N THR A 44 -16.00 -2.20 -10.07
CA THR A 44 -16.02 -3.25 -9.04
C THR A 44 -16.14 -2.71 -7.62
N ASN A 45 -15.92 -1.43 -7.40
CA ASN A 45 -15.89 -0.77 -6.08
C ASN A 45 -16.13 0.74 -6.23
N GLN A 46 -16.02 1.49 -5.13
CA GLN A 46 -16.38 2.92 -5.08
C GLN A 46 -15.35 3.87 -5.72
N SER A 47 -14.19 3.36 -6.19
CA SER A 47 -13.22 4.19 -6.91
C SER A 47 -13.79 4.67 -8.25
N THR A 48 -13.31 5.82 -8.73
CA THR A 48 -13.69 6.35 -10.06
C THR A 48 -12.77 5.77 -11.13
N PRO A 49 -13.25 4.87 -12.02
CA PRO A 49 -12.41 4.30 -13.06
C PRO A 49 -12.23 5.25 -14.25
N VAL A 50 -11.00 5.40 -14.70
CA VAL A 50 -10.59 6.15 -15.89
C VAL A 50 -9.87 5.20 -16.84
N LYS A 51 -10.37 5.12 -18.07
CA LYS A 51 -9.74 4.31 -19.11
C LYS A 51 -8.62 5.11 -19.78
N ALA A 52 -7.37 4.80 -19.45
CA ALA A 52 -6.18 5.36 -20.07
C ALA A 52 -4.99 4.41 -19.91
N ASP A 53 -3.95 4.58 -20.74
CA ASP A 53 -2.70 3.83 -20.61
C ASP A 53 -1.71 4.62 -19.75
N ALA A 54 -1.40 4.10 -18.55
CA ALA A 54 -0.44 4.70 -17.63
C ALA A 54 1.02 4.40 -18.03
N HIS A 55 1.27 3.58 -19.06
CA HIS A 55 2.61 3.35 -19.59
C HIS A 55 3.01 4.44 -20.59
N ILE A 56 3.40 5.60 -20.04
CA ILE A 56 3.66 6.83 -20.81
C ILE A 56 5.12 7.02 -21.23
N LYS A 57 6.07 6.23 -20.70
CA LYS A 57 7.48 6.40 -21.04
C LYS A 57 7.72 6.20 -22.54
N ASP A 58 8.43 7.15 -23.14
CA ASP A 58 8.75 7.17 -24.57
C ASP A 58 7.50 7.22 -25.48
N LYS A 59 6.36 7.70 -24.93
CA LYS A 59 5.10 7.90 -25.66
C LYS A 59 4.81 9.38 -25.84
N GLU A 60 3.96 9.69 -26.82
CA GLU A 60 3.52 11.07 -27.11
C GLU A 60 2.24 11.47 -26.35
N TRP A 61 1.68 10.57 -25.53
CA TRP A 61 0.47 10.80 -24.76
C TRP A 61 0.75 10.85 -23.26
N ASP A 62 -0.24 11.32 -22.51
CA ASP A 62 -0.22 11.39 -21.06
C ASP A 62 -1.60 11.00 -20.50
N LEU A 63 -1.73 10.99 -19.18
CA LEU A 63 -3.00 10.83 -18.49
C LEU A 63 -3.93 12.02 -18.80
N PRO A 64 -5.25 11.78 -18.91
CA PRO A 64 -6.23 12.83 -19.16
C PRO A 64 -6.53 13.65 -17.89
N ILE A 65 -5.48 14.15 -17.23
CA ILE A 65 -5.53 14.98 -16.02
C ILE A 65 -5.33 16.44 -16.46
N LYS A 66 -6.18 17.35 -15.95
CA LYS A 66 -6.06 18.78 -16.24
C LYS A 66 -4.81 19.37 -15.60
N ASP A 67 -4.23 20.37 -16.25
CA ASP A 67 -3.11 21.12 -15.68
C ASP A 67 -3.47 21.72 -14.31
N GLY A 68 -2.52 21.67 -13.37
CA GLY A 68 -2.69 22.17 -12.01
C GLY A 68 -3.47 21.26 -11.06
N VAL A 69 -3.90 20.07 -11.51
CA VAL A 69 -4.45 19.04 -10.61
C VAL A 69 -3.31 18.21 -10.02
N THR A 70 -3.23 18.20 -8.70
CA THR A 70 -2.33 17.33 -7.91
C THR A 70 -3.14 16.38 -7.03
N PHE A 71 -2.53 15.24 -6.74
CA PHE A 71 -3.02 14.17 -5.88
C PHE A 71 -2.14 14.07 -4.63
N ASP A 72 -2.76 13.93 -3.46
CA ASP A 72 -2.04 13.83 -2.19
C ASP A 72 -1.24 12.51 -2.08
N LEU A 73 -1.72 11.45 -2.76
CA LEU A 73 -1.04 10.17 -2.87
C LEU A 73 -1.23 9.52 -4.24
N GLY A 74 -0.13 9.06 -4.84
CA GLY A 74 -0.12 8.15 -5.98
C GLY A 74 0.23 6.72 -5.58
N VAL A 75 -0.52 5.74 -6.05
CA VAL A 75 -0.26 4.31 -5.87
C VAL A 75 -0.15 3.64 -7.24
N PHE A 76 0.98 3.00 -7.51
CA PHE A 76 1.32 2.51 -8.85
C PHE A 76 1.71 1.03 -8.83
N HIS A 77 1.12 0.24 -9.74
CA HIS A 77 1.41 -1.19 -9.92
C HIS A 77 1.95 -1.52 -11.32
N PRO A 78 3.07 -0.91 -11.77
CA PRO A 78 3.60 -1.17 -13.10
C PRO A 78 3.82 -2.67 -13.33
N VAL A 79 3.50 -3.14 -14.54
CA VAL A 79 3.53 -4.57 -14.87
C VAL A 79 4.88 -5.19 -14.55
N CYS A 80 4.87 -6.27 -13.77
CA CYS A 80 6.07 -6.89 -13.22
C CYS A 80 6.66 -8.01 -14.08
N SER A 81 6.07 -8.32 -15.26
CA SER A 81 6.42 -9.50 -16.08
C SER A 81 7.92 -9.61 -16.39
N ARG A 82 8.62 -8.49 -16.64
CA ARG A 82 10.09 -8.47 -16.85
C ARG A 82 10.87 -9.05 -15.66
N TRP A 83 10.37 -8.86 -14.45
CA TRP A 83 11.00 -9.34 -13.22
C TRP A 83 10.17 -10.40 -12.51
N ALA A 84 9.14 -11.00 -13.09
CA ALA A 84 8.41 -12.09 -12.43
C ALA A 84 9.17 -13.43 -12.55
N ALA A 85 9.31 -14.18 -11.45
CA ALA A 85 10.10 -15.43 -11.44
C ALA A 85 9.58 -16.47 -12.45
N THR A 86 8.27 -16.47 -12.72
CA THR A 86 7.61 -17.32 -13.72
C THR A 86 8.02 -17.00 -15.15
N THR A 87 8.30 -15.73 -15.45
CA THR A 87 8.77 -15.31 -16.77
C THR A 87 10.15 -15.92 -17.04
N SER A 88 11.03 -15.90 -16.04
CA SER A 88 12.36 -16.53 -16.12
C SER A 88 12.33 -18.04 -16.37
N ILE A 89 11.17 -18.70 -16.18
CA ILE A 89 10.98 -20.14 -16.36
C ILE A 89 10.31 -20.47 -17.71
N SER A 90 9.48 -19.56 -18.25
CA SER A 90 8.56 -19.87 -19.37
C SER A 90 8.49 -18.82 -20.49
N GLY A 91 9.28 -17.75 -20.42
CA GLY A 91 9.37 -16.71 -21.45
C GLY A 91 10.73 -16.00 -21.41
N ASP A 92 10.94 -15.02 -22.30
CA ASP A 92 12.12 -14.17 -22.29
C ASP A 92 11.83 -12.89 -21.48
N PRO A 93 12.48 -12.68 -20.32
CA PRO A 93 12.34 -11.45 -19.55
C PRO A 93 12.61 -10.17 -20.36
N ASP A 94 13.50 -10.22 -21.35
CA ASP A 94 13.90 -9.04 -22.13
C ASP A 94 12.85 -8.60 -23.14
N GLU A 95 11.88 -9.47 -23.49
CA GLU A 95 10.73 -9.14 -24.32
C GLU A 95 9.66 -8.32 -23.58
N HIS A 96 9.75 -8.21 -22.25
CA HIS A 96 8.81 -7.44 -21.45
C HIS A 96 9.32 -6.03 -21.16
N GLU A 97 8.49 -5.03 -21.45
CA GLU A 97 8.83 -3.62 -21.25
C GLU A 97 8.90 -3.24 -19.76
N ASN A 98 9.87 -2.41 -19.40
CA ASN A 98 10.00 -1.87 -18.05
C ASN A 98 9.05 -0.67 -17.88
N MET A 99 7.96 -0.86 -17.14
CA MET A 99 6.95 0.18 -16.90
C MET A 99 7.20 1.01 -15.63
N ILE A 100 8.24 0.71 -14.83
CA ILE A 100 8.56 1.45 -13.60
C ILE A 100 8.90 2.92 -13.89
N PRO A 101 9.66 3.28 -14.95
CA PRO A 101 9.88 4.69 -15.28
C PRO A 101 8.59 5.46 -15.56
N SER A 102 7.58 4.84 -16.19
CA SER A 102 6.28 5.48 -16.39
C SER A 102 5.61 5.82 -15.06
N ALA A 103 5.65 4.88 -14.10
CA ALA A 103 5.13 5.12 -12.75
C ALA A 103 5.84 6.29 -12.05
N ARG A 104 7.18 6.38 -12.14
CA ARG A 104 7.95 7.50 -11.56
C ARG A 104 7.62 8.84 -12.21
N ILE A 105 7.54 8.90 -13.55
CA ILE A 105 7.17 10.13 -14.26
C ILE A 105 5.78 10.62 -13.82
N LEU A 106 4.81 9.70 -13.71
CA LEU A 106 3.46 10.04 -13.26
C LEU A 106 3.43 10.48 -11.80
N ALA A 107 4.19 9.82 -10.93
CA ALA A 107 4.31 10.18 -9.53
C ALA A 107 4.87 11.60 -9.36
N GLU A 108 6.02 11.90 -9.98
CA GLU A 108 6.66 13.21 -9.93
C GLU A 108 5.80 14.32 -10.52
N LYS A 109 5.01 14.01 -11.54
CA LYS A 109 4.19 15.00 -12.24
C LYS A 109 2.88 15.33 -11.53
N TYR A 110 2.23 14.32 -10.93
CA TYR A 110 0.84 14.44 -10.49
C TYR A 110 0.64 14.26 -8.98
N CYS A 111 1.65 13.82 -8.23
CA CYS A 111 1.46 13.42 -6.84
C CYS A 111 2.43 14.10 -5.88
N ASP A 112 1.96 14.49 -4.70
CA ASP A 112 2.81 14.99 -3.62
C ASP A 112 3.62 13.86 -2.99
N HIS A 113 2.97 12.71 -2.81
CA HIS A 113 3.60 11.49 -2.33
C HIS A 113 3.25 10.28 -3.20
N HIS A 114 4.09 9.25 -3.17
CA HIS A 114 3.84 8.06 -3.96
C HIS A 114 4.28 6.75 -3.31
N ILE A 115 3.66 5.68 -3.79
CA ILE A 115 4.00 4.27 -3.54
C ILE A 115 4.08 3.58 -4.91
N ILE A 116 5.23 3.01 -5.25
CA ILE A 116 5.42 2.19 -6.45
C ILE A 116 5.71 0.76 -6.00
N GLU A 117 4.79 -0.15 -6.33
CA GLU A 117 4.92 -1.57 -6.00
C GLU A 117 5.50 -2.37 -7.16
N ASN A 118 6.33 -3.35 -6.81
CA ASN A 118 6.71 -4.42 -7.72
C ASN A 118 7.19 -5.66 -6.96
N VAL A 119 7.63 -6.66 -7.70
CA VAL A 119 8.34 -7.79 -7.11
C VAL A 119 9.69 -7.36 -6.50
N PRO A 120 10.21 -8.05 -5.46
CA PRO A 120 11.41 -7.63 -4.73
C PRO A 120 12.69 -7.43 -5.54
N ARG A 121 12.83 -8.14 -6.67
CA ARG A 121 14.01 -8.06 -7.53
C ARG A 121 13.92 -6.98 -8.63
N ALA A 122 12.82 -6.24 -8.68
CA ALA A 122 12.68 -5.12 -9.60
C ALA A 122 13.62 -3.96 -9.21
N PRO A 123 14.01 -3.09 -10.16
CA PRO A 123 14.92 -1.96 -9.91
C PRO A 123 14.21 -0.78 -9.24
N LEU A 124 13.66 -1.02 -8.05
CA LEU A 124 13.05 -0.02 -7.19
C LEU A 124 14.13 0.72 -6.37
N ASN A 125 13.88 1.98 -6.05
CA ASN A 125 14.77 2.80 -5.23
C ASN A 125 14.49 2.54 -3.74
N GLU A 126 15.52 2.12 -3.00
CA GLU A 126 15.49 1.88 -1.54
C GLU A 126 14.19 1.23 -1.01
N PRO A 127 13.71 0.14 -1.61
CA PRO A 127 12.37 -0.33 -1.33
C PRO A 127 12.26 -1.00 0.04
N VAL A 128 11.12 -0.81 0.71
CA VAL A 128 10.70 -1.67 1.82
C VAL A 128 10.11 -2.97 1.27
N VAL A 129 10.48 -4.11 1.84
CA VAL A 129 10.01 -5.43 1.37
C VAL A 129 9.05 -6.02 2.38
N LEU A 130 7.77 -6.11 2.01
CA LEU A 130 6.73 -6.66 2.87
C LEU A 130 6.40 -8.10 2.46
N ASN A 131 6.17 -8.95 3.45
CA ASN A 131 5.69 -10.30 3.22
C ASN A 131 4.52 -10.69 4.12
N GLY A 132 3.78 -11.73 3.73
CA GLY A 132 2.57 -12.16 4.42
C GLY A 132 2.78 -12.43 5.91
N ARG A 133 3.95 -12.97 6.25
CA ARG A 133 4.30 -13.40 7.60
C ARG A 133 4.43 -12.26 8.59
N MET A 134 4.88 -11.10 8.13
CA MET A 134 4.99 -9.88 8.94
C MET A 134 3.62 -9.41 9.47
N PHE A 135 2.53 -9.85 8.85
CA PHE A 135 1.16 -9.46 9.18
C PHE A 135 0.32 -10.68 9.60
N GLY A 136 0.96 -11.76 10.04
CA GLY A 136 0.29 -12.97 10.53
C GLY A 136 -0.46 -13.77 9.45
N MET A 137 -0.26 -13.47 8.16
CA MET A 137 -0.93 -14.17 7.08
C MET A 137 -0.19 -15.48 6.72
N PRO A 138 -0.91 -16.60 6.53
CA PRO A 138 -0.30 -17.91 6.28
C PRO A 138 0.20 -18.09 4.83
N ILE A 139 0.68 -17.03 4.16
CA ILE A 139 1.09 -17.07 2.74
C ILE A 139 2.51 -16.58 2.51
N GLU A 140 3.22 -17.26 1.62
CA GLU A 140 4.49 -16.81 1.05
C GLU A 140 4.18 -15.84 -0.10
N TYR A 141 3.85 -14.61 0.27
CA TYR A 141 3.61 -13.51 -0.66
C TYR A 141 4.49 -12.34 -0.25
N GLU A 142 5.37 -11.92 -1.16
CA GLU A 142 6.35 -10.86 -0.94
C GLU A 142 6.25 -9.82 -2.05
N ARG A 143 6.34 -8.54 -1.68
CA ARG A 143 6.38 -7.38 -2.58
C ARG A 143 7.28 -6.29 -2.02
N ALA A 144 7.88 -5.55 -2.93
CA ALA A 144 8.71 -4.40 -2.63
C ALA A 144 7.98 -3.11 -3.00
N PHE A 145 8.20 -2.07 -2.20
CA PHE A 145 7.55 -0.78 -2.32
C PHE A 145 8.60 0.33 -2.26
N GLU A 146 8.70 1.09 -3.34
CA GLU A 146 9.42 2.37 -3.38
C GLU A 146 8.46 3.48 -2.97
N THR A 147 8.87 4.33 -2.03
CA THR A 147 8.01 5.37 -1.46
C THR A 147 8.75 6.71 -1.39
N SER A 148 8.02 7.82 -1.52
CA SER A 148 8.56 9.18 -1.31
C SER A 148 8.70 9.58 0.17
N PHE A 149 8.19 8.74 1.06
CA PHE A 149 8.21 8.92 2.51
C PHE A 149 8.86 7.71 3.18
N ASN A 150 9.34 7.89 4.41
CA ASN A 150 10.01 6.83 5.14
C ASN A 150 9.02 5.74 5.56
N VAL A 151 9.33 4.49 5.19
CA VAL A 151 8.58 3.32 5.65
C VAL A 151 9.54 2.36 6.37
N PRO A 152 9.46 2.22 7.70
CA PRO A 152 10.30 1.29 8.42
C PRO A 152 9.97 -0.16 8.01
N GLN A 153 10.96 -1.04 8.08
CA GLN A 153 10.73 -2.46 7.86
C GLN A 153 9.98 -3.04 9.08
N PRO A 154 8.78 -3.63 8.93
CA PRO A 154 8.07 -4.22 10.06
C PRO A 154 8.83 -5.45 10.61
N PRO A 155 8.73 -5.70 11.93
CA PRO A 155 9.35 -6.86 12.54
C PRO A 155 8.74 -8.16 11.98
N ARG A 156 9.57 -9.20 11.86
CA ARG A 156 9.10 -10.55 11.51
C ARG A 156 8.60 -11.27 12.76
N GLU A 157 7.29 -11.34 12.94
CA GLU A 157 6.69 -12.22 13.96
C GLU A 157 6.97 -13.70 13.62
N LYS A 158 7.23 -14.51 14.66
CA LYS A 158 7.89 -15.82 14.52
C LYS A 158 6.94 -16.98 14.23
N ARG A 159 5.63 -16.85 14.46
CA ARG A 159 4.67 -17.95 14.25
C ARG A 159 3.38 -17.47 13.59
N LEU A 160 3.04 -18.10 12.47
CA LEU A 160 1.81 -17.91 11.71
C LEU A 160 0.73 -18.81 12.27
N LEU A 161 -0.49 -18.30 12.39
CA LEU A 161 -1.65 -19.13 12.67
C LEU A 161 -2.09 -19.81 11.37
N THR A 162 -1.81 -21.11 11.27
CA THR A 162 -2.19 -21.93 10.12
C THR A 162 -3.37 -22.83 10.43
N THR A 163 -3.93 -23.51 9.42
CA THR A 163 -4.99 -24.51 9.57
C THR A 163 -4.61 -25.62 10.57
N ASP A 164 -3.31 -25.91 10.71
CA ASP A 164 -2.79 -26.95 11.61
C ASP A 164 -2.20 -26.38 12.91
N GLY A 165 -2.42 -25.08 13.19
CA GLY A 165 -1.93 -24.37 14.37
C GLY A 165 -0.74 -23.44 14.11
N PRO A 166 -0.02 -23.00 15.16
CA PRO A 166 1.13 -22.12 15.01
C PRO A 166 2.28 -22.75 14.21
N SER A 167 2.75 -22.09 13.15
CA SER A 167 3.81 -22.59 12.26
C SER A 167 4.84 -21.50 11.94
N GLU A 168 6.10 -21.88 11.76
CA GLU A 168 7.16 -20.97 11.26
C GLU A 168 7.21 -20.92 9.72
N LYS A 169 6.43 -21.78 9.04
CA LYS A 169 6.34 -21.85 7.58
C LYS A 169 4.97 -21.41 7.11
N ALA A 170 4.92 -20.67 6.00
CA ALA A 170 3.67 -20.34 5.33
C ALA A 170 2.95 -21.62 4.86
N GLU A 171 1.61 -21.59 4.84
CA GLU A 171 0.80 -22.72 4.36
C GLU A 171 0.91 -22.92 2.85
N THR A 172 0.94 -21.82 2.10
CA THR A 172 0.96 -21.87 0.63
C THR A 172 1.60 -20.63 0.05
N SER A 173 1.79 -20.61 -1.27
CA SER A 173 2.26 -19.43 -2.01
C SER A 173 1.27 -19.11 -3.12
N SER A 174 1.34 -17.87 -3.63
CA SER A 174 0.53 -17.46 -4.78
C SER A 174 0.77 -18.30 -6.04
N PHE A 175 1.89 -19.03 -6.14
CA PHE A 175 2.14 -19.98 -7.23
C PHE A 175 1.20 -21.18 -7.20
N PHE A 176 0.79 -21.64 -6.00
CA PHE A 176 -0.12 -22.76 -5.81
C PHE A 176 -1.57 -22.31 -5.57
N PHE A 177 -1.98 -21.19 -6.18
CA PHE A 177 -3.30 -20.57 -5.95
C PHE A 177 -4.52 -21.49 -6.14
N SER A 178 -4.39 -22.60 -6.87
CA SER A 178 -5.45 -23.60 -7.05
C SER A 178 -5.75 -24.42 -5.78
N GLU A 179 -4.83 -24.50 -4.81
CA GLU A 179 -4.96 -25.27 -3.55
C GLU A 179 -6.02 -24.72 -2.60
N ARG A 180 -6.42 -23.46 -2.79
CA ARG A 180 -7.36 -22.75 -1.92
C ARG A 180 -8.51 -22.16 -2.73
N SER A 181 -9.66 -22.00 -2.07
CA SER A 181 -10.84 -21.37 -2.66
C SER A 181 -10.62 -19.87 -2.87
N ARG A 182 -11.47 -19.24 -3.68
CA ARG A 182 -11.45 -17.79 -3.86
C ARG A 182 -11.74 -17.09 -2.54
N GLU A 183 -12.67 -17.62 -1.77
CA GLU A 183 -13.11 -17.12 -0.48
C GLU A 183 -11.98 -17.18 0.55
N TRP A 184 -11.16 -18.23 0.53
CA TRP A 184 -9.97 -18.33 1.39
C TRP A 184 -8.91 -17.29 1.01
N TRP A 185 -8.63 -17.12 -0.28
CA TRP A 185 -7.68 -16.09 -0.74
C TRP A 185 -8.15 -14.68 -0.41
N ALA A 186 -9.44 -14.41 -0.59
CA ALA A 186 -10.06 -13.15 -0.23
C ALA A 186 -10.00 -12.90 1.29
N ALA A 187 -10.27 -13.93 2.11
CA ALA A 187 -10.17 -13.83 3.56
C ALA A 187 -8.73 -13.54 4.03
N VAL A 188 -7.73 -14.25 3.49
CA VAL A 188 -6.33 -14.05 3.88
C VAL A 188 -5.78 -12.69 3.44
N LYS A 189 -6.17 -12.21 2.25
CA LYS A 189 -5.73 -10.90 1.75
C LYS A 189 -6.63 -9.74 2.18
N ASN A 190 -7.71 -10.05 2.91
CA ASN A 190 -8.72 -9.12 3.43
C ASN A 190 -9.41 -8.28 2.34
N TYR A 191 -10.07 -8.96 1.39
CA TYR A 191 -10.88 -8.37 0.34
C TYR A 191 -12.24 -9.05 0.19
N SER A 192 -13.16 -8.40 -0.53
CA SER A 192 -14.40 -9.03 -0.96
C SER A 192 -14.14 -10.20 -1.95
N PRO A 193 -14.75 -11.39 -1.75
CA PRO A 193 -14.52 -12.53 -2.64
C PRO A 193 -15.28 -12.46 -3.96
N ARG A 194 -16.28 -11.57 -4.12
CA ARG A 194 -17.21 -11.61 -5.26
C ARG A 194 -16.76 -10.82 -6.50
N PRO A 195 -16.24 -9.58 -6.39
CA PRO A 195 -15.98 -8.75 -7.58
C PRO A 195 -14.74 -9.19 -8.36
N TYR A 196 -13.84 -9.99 -7.75
CA TYR A 196 -12.55 -10.32 -8.34
C TYR A 196 -12.41 -11.82 -8.69
N PRO A 197 -11.77 -12.16 -9.82
CA PRO A 197 -11.41 -13.54 -10.13
C PRO A 197 -10.42 -14.12 -9.12
N LYS A 198 -10.52 -15.43 -8.83
CA LYS A 198 -9.61 -16.14 -7.91
C LYS A 198 -8.13 -15.95 -8.26
N SER A 199 -7.79 -16.09 -9.53
CA SER A 199 -6.41 -15.92 -10.01
C SER A 199 -5.87 -14.52 -9.76
N HIS A 200 -6.71 -13.49 -9.93
CA HIS A 200 -6.35 -12.11 -9.68
C HIS A 200 -6.08 -11.87 -8.18
N ILE A 201 -7.01 -12.26 -7.30
CA ILE A 201 -6.83 -12.12 -5.85
C ILE A 201 -5.56 -12.83 -5.40
N ALA A 202 -5.35 -14.09 -5.82
CA ALA A 202 -4.22 -14.87 -5.32
C ALA A 202 -2.86 -14.37 -5.83
N LYS A 203 -2.74 -14.01 -7.12
CA LYS A 203 -1.44 -13.73 -7.75
C LYS A 203 -1.06 -12.25 -7.78
N ASN A 204 -2.05 -11.39 -8.02
CA ASN A 204 -1.80 -9.99 -8.36
C ASN A 204 -2.15 -9.06 -7.20
N ALA A 205 -3.25 -9.32 -6.51
CA ALA A 205 -3.71 -8.40 -5.46
C ALA A 205 -2.71 -8.33 -4.30
N ILE A 206 -2.38 -7.12 -3.89
CA ILE A 206 -1.56 -6.86 -2.70
C ILE A 206 -2.45 -7.06 -1.48
N PRO A 207 -2.03 -7.83 -0.46
CA PRO A 207 -2.81 -7.96 0.76
C PRO A 207 -3.15 -6.60 1.38
N ALA A 208 -4.42 -6.36 1.74
CA ALA A 208 -4.84 -5.11 2.35
C ALA A 208 -3.99 -4.69 3.58
N PRO A 209 -3.51 -5.61 4.45
CA PRO A 209 -2.60 -5.24 5.55
C PRO A 209 -1.32 -4.51 5.10
N PHE A 210 -0.82 -4.77 3.89
CA PHE A 210 0.34 -4.04 3.36
C PHE A 210 -0.06 -2.61 3.01
N ILE A 211 -1.21 -2.44 2.34
CA ILE A 211 -1.74 -1.11 1.96
C ILE A 211 -2.03 -0.29 3.22
N TYR A 212 -2.72 -0.86 4.22
CA TYR A 212 -2.96 -0.18 5.49
C TYR A 212 -1.67 0.25 6.19
N TYR A 213 -0.62 -0.59 6.15
CA TYR A 213 0.67 -0.24 6.74
C TYR A 213 1.34 0.95 6.03
N LEU A 214 1.34 0.94 4.69
CA LEU A 214 1.93 1.99 3.87
C LEU A 214 1.15 3.30 3.99
N VAL A 215 -0.18 3.23 3.88
CA VAL A 215 -1.08 4.39 4.02
C VAL A 215 -0.94 5.00 5.42
N ARG A 216 -0.80 4.19 6.47
CA ARG A 216 -0.56 4.73 7.82
C ARG A 216 0.72 5.55 7.90
N MET A 217 1.80 5.14 7.22
CA MET A 217 3.04 5.93 7.20
C MET A 217 2.89 7.22 6.39
N TRP A 218 2.17 7.16 5.26
CA TRP A 218 1.84 8.35 4.49
C TRP A 218 0.96 9.33 5.27
N LEU A 219 -0.08 8.85 5.96
CA LEU A 219 -0.97 9.67 6.76
C LEU A 219 -0.22 10.46 7.83
N MET A 220 0.84 9.90 8.42
CA MET A 220 1.67 10.66 9.37
C MET A 220 2.32 11.89 8.71
N VAL A 221 2.84 11.73 7.49
CA VAL A 221 3.43 12.86 6.73
C VAL A 221 2.34 13.84 6.31
N TYR A 222 1.23 13.34 5.78
CA TYR A 222 0.08 14.14 5.37
C TYR A 222 -0.46 15.00 6.52
N GLU A 223 -0.64 14.40 7.70
CA GLU A 223 -1.13 15.09 8.89
C GLU A 223 -0.17 16.17 9.38
N ASP A 224 1.14 15.93 9.30
CA ASP A 224 2.17 16.91 9.65
C ASP A 224 2.18 18.09 8.67
N GLU A 225 2.10 17.84 7.37
CA GLU A 225 2.09 18.88 6.33
C GLU A 225 0.81 19.74 6.36
N HIS A 226 -0.30 19.18 6.81
CA HIS A 226 -1.60 19.85 6.91
C HIS A 226 -1.91 20.39 8.31
N GLY A 227 -0.97 20.28 9.27
CA GLY A 227 -1.14 20.78 10.64
C GLY A 227 -2.18 20.02 11.49
N ILE A 228 -2.61 18.82 11.05
CA ILE A 228 -3.56 17.98 11.78
C ILE A 228 -2.94 17.42 13.06
N SER A 229 -1.62 17.23 13.05
CA SER A 229 -0.86 16.74 14.21
C SER A 229 -0.57 17.82 15.26
N GLU A 230 -0.92 19.08 15.00
CA GLU A 230 -0.67 20.18 15.94
C GLU A 230 -1.38 19.95 17.29
N GLY A 231 -0.62 20.01 18.38
CA GLY A 231 -1.15 19.83 19.73
C GLY A 231 -1.40 18.36 20.13
N ARG A 232 -0.99 17.38 19.32
CA ARG A 232 -1.00 15.96 19.74
C ARG A 232 -0.11 15.76 20.97
N VAL A 233 -0.63 15.02 21.95
CA VAL A 233 0.13 14.63 23.12
C VAL A 233 1.08 13.50 22.72
N ASP A 234 2.38 13.73 22.89
CA ASP A 234 3.37 12.68 22.73
C ASP A 234 3.33 11.73 23.95
N TYR A 235 3.11 10.45 23.65
CA TYR A 235 3.06 9.35 24.62
C TYR A 235 4.27 8.41 24.50
N SER A 236 5.28 8.76 23.69
CA SER A 236 6.47 7.94 23.51
C SER A 236 7.21 7.64 24.81
N ASP A 237 7.11 8.54 25.80
CA ASP A 237 7.70 8.41 27.14
C ASP A 237 6.68 8.02 28.23
N TYR A 238 5.43 7.70 27.88
CA TYR A 238 4.35 7.58 28.86
C TYR A 238 4.64 6.55 29.96
N ASP A 239 5.13 5.37 29.58
CA ASP A 239 5.45 4.32 30.54
C ASP A 239 6.59 4.75 31.48
N GLU A 240 7.62 5.43 30.95
CA GLU A 240 8.71 5.98 31.77
C GLU A 240 8.20 7.06 32.74
N ARG A 241 7.32 7.96 32.26
CA ARG A 241 6.69 8.98 33.11
C ARG A 241 5.82 8.36 34.20
N MET A 242 5.02 7.35 33.87
CA MET A 242 4.14 6.67 34.81
C MET A 242 4.92 5.88 35.85
N ASP A 243 6.00 5.21 35.45
CA ASP A 243 6.90 4.52 36.37
C ASP A 243 7.65 5.50 37.29
N THR A 244 8.04 6.66 36.77
CA THR A 244 8.66 7.73 37.57
C THR A 244 7.67 8.27 38.60
N LYS A 245 6.41 8.48 38.19
CA LYS A 245 5.34 8.93 39.07
C LYS A 245 5.03 7.92 40.17
N ARG A 246 4.89 6.63 39.83
CA ARG A 246 4.70 5.54 40.81
C ARG A 246 5.82 5.51 41.84
N LYS A 247 7.08 5.51 41.39
CA LYS A 247 8.26 5.57 42.29
C LYS A 247 8.24 6.78 43.20
N SER A 248 7.83 7.95 42.68
CA SER A 248 7.71 9.17 43.49
C SER A 248 6.59 9.08 44.53
N GLU A 249 5.45 8.48 44.19
CA GLU A 249 4.31 8.29 45.11
C GLU A 249 4.65 7.27 46.21
N ASP A 250 5.30 6.15 45.85
CA ASP A 250 5.77 5.14 46.79
C ASP A 250 6.82 5.71 47.76
N ASN A 251 7.75 6.52 47.27
CA ASN A 251 8.74 7.20 48.11
C ASN A 251 8.09 8.23 49.05
N ARG A 252 7.04 8.93 48.60
CA ARG A 252 6.33 9.90 49.44
C ARG A 252 5.55 9.23 50.58
N GLN A 253 5.08 7.99 50.37
CA GLN A 253 4.44 7.20 51.43
C GLN A 253 5.44 6.69 52.48
N LEU A 254 6.73 6.55 52.13
CA LEU A 254 7.77 6.16 53.08
C LEU A 254 8.16 7.31 54.02
N ASP A 255 8.03 8.56 53.59
CA ASP A 255 8.25 9.76 54.42
C ASP A 255 7.12 10.02 55.44
N GLU A 256 6.03 9.25 55.38
CA GLU A 256 4.90 9.31 56.32
C GLU A 256 5.03 8.33 57.51
N PHE A 257 6.18 7.63 57.65
CA PHE A 257 6.53 6.74 58.76
C PHE A 257 7.74 7.26 59.56
#